data_AF-A0A8T6UMR2-F1
#
_entry.id   AF-A0A8T6UMR2-F1
#
_cell.length_a   1.000
_cell.length_b   1.000
_cell.length_c   1.000
_cell.angle_alpha   90.00
_cell.angle_beta   90.00
_cell.angle_gamma   90.00
#
_symmetry.space_group_name_H-M   'P 1'
#
loop_
_entity.id
_entity.type
_entity.pdbx_description
1 polymer ?
#
loop_
_entity_poly.entity_id
_entity_poly.type
_entity_poly.pdbx_seq_one_letter_code
_entity_poly.pdbx_strand_id
1 'polypeptide(L)' 'LKIRLLGDINGDNTVDLKDVYAVSLAFGSYPGHPEWDPLVDLNQDYVVDLKDVFAVSSNYGNECPS' A
#
# COMPACT_ATOMS: atom_id res chain seq x y z
N LEU A 1 -18.74 0.79 -7.40
CA LEU A 1 -17.41 0.34 -6.90
C LEU A 1 -16.38 1.39 -7.33
N LYS A 2 -15.50 1.85 -6.44
CA LYS A 2 -14.31 2.61 -6.83
C LYS A 2 -13.19 1.59 -7.02
N ILE A 3 -12.85 1.29 -8.27
CA ILE A 3 -11.68 0.45 -8.58
C ILE A 3 -10.46 1.34 -8.31
N ARG A 4 -9.61 0.96 -7.35
CA ARG A 4 -8.33 1.62 -7.11
C ARG A 4 -7.24 0.88 -7.88
N LEU A 5 -6.28 1.62 -8.40
CA LEU A 5 -5.07 1.07 -8.97
C LEU A 5 -4.30 0.33 -7.86
N LEU A 6 -3.75 -0.85 -8.16
CA LEU A 6 -2.91 -1.55 -7.20
C LEU A 6 -1.69 -0.66 -6.86
N GLY A 7 -1.51 -0.35 -5.59
CA GLY A 7 -0.49 0.59 -5.11
C GLY A 7 -0.99 2.02 -4.83
N ASP A 8 -2.21 2.40 -5.25
CA ASP A 8 -2.84 3.68 -4.86
C ASP A 8 -3.56 3.50 -3.51
N ILE A 9 -2.77 3.57 -2.44
CA ILE A 9 -3.21 3.31 -1.07
C ILE A 9 -4.00 4.51 -0.55
N ASN A 10 -3.52 5.72 -0.83
CA ASN A 10 -4.13 6.94 -0.31
C ASN A 10 -5.40 7.35 -1.10
N GLY A 11 -5.59 6.83 -2.32
CA GLY A 11 -6.79 6.98 -3.14
C GLY A 11 -6.85 8.29 -3.92
N ASP A 12 -5.71 8.96 -4.14
CA ASP A 12 -5.56 10.20 -4.92
C ASP A 12 -5.42 9.97 -6.44
N ASN A 13 -5.54 8.71 -6.88
CA ASN A 13 -5.46 8.25 -8.27
C ASN A 13 -4.05 8.29 -8.87
N THR A 14 -3.00 8.47 -8.07
CA THR A 14 -1.60 8.43 -8.50
C THR A 14 -0.83 7.50 -7.58
N VAL A 15 -0.02 6.60 -8.14
CA VAL A 15 0.91 5.80 -7.31
C VAL A 15 2.21 6.56 -7.15
N ASP A 16 2.44 7.13 -5.97
CA ASP A 16 3.62 7.94 -5.67
C ASP A 16 4.23 7.65 -4.28
N LEU A 17 5.14 8.52 -3.84
CA LEU A 17 5.81 8.39 -2.53
C LEU A 17 4.83 8.49 -1.34
N LYS A 18 3.64 9.07 -1.50
CA LYS A 18 2.63 9.12 -0.45
C LYS A 18 2.05 7.74 -0.18
N ASP A 19 1.96 6.87 -1.19
CA ASP A 19 1.52 5.49 -0.99
C ASP A 19 2.60 4.66 -0.29
N VAL A 20 3.87 4.86 -0.66
CA VAL A 20 5.00 4.26 0.07
C VAL A 20 5.00 4.72 1.53
N TYR A 21 4.74 6.00 1.78
CA TYR A 21 4.62 6.54 3.13
C TYR A 21 3.46 5.88 3.90
N ALA A 22 2.32 5.62 3.26
CA ALA A 22 1.21 4.91 3.89
C ALA A 22 1.60 3.50 4.36
N VAL A 23 2.35 2.72 3.54
CA VAL A 23 2.90 1.42 3.98
C VAL A 23 3.84 1.58 5.17
N SER A 24 4.67 2.63 5.16
CA SER A 24 5.68 2.85 6.21
C SER A 24 5.09 3.06 7.61
N LEU A 25 3.84 3.54 7.71
CA LEU A 25 3.14 3.72 8.99
C LEU A 25 2.86 2.39 9.71
N ALA A 26 2.69 1.31 8.95
CA ALA A 26 2.41 -0.02 9.48
C ALA A 26 3.62 -0.97 9.37
N PHE A 27 4.79 -0.51 8.92
CA PHE A 27 5.93 -1.38 8.61
C PHE A 27 6.37 -2.22 9.83
N GLY A 28 6.52 -3.53 9.62
CA GLY A 28 6.85 -4.51 10.66
C GLY A 28 5.66 -4.97 11.51
N SER A 29 4.46 -4.47 11.26
CA SER A 29 3.25 -4.90 11.96
C SER A 29 2.67 -6.20 11.39
N TYR A 30 1.79 -6.84 12.17
CA TYR A 30 1.13 -8.12 11.89
C TYR A 30 -0.20 -8.17 12.66
N PRO A 31 -1.14 -9.09 12.38
CA PRO A 31 -2.42 -9.17 13.08
C PRO A 31 -2.30 -9.15 14.61
N GLY A 32 -2.92 -8.16 15.25
CA GLY A 32 -2.87 -7.92 16.69
C GLY A 32 -1.82 -6.89 17.14
N HIS A 33 -0.92 -6.46 16.25
CA HIS A 33 -0.05 -5.31 16.48
C HIS A 33 -0.86 -4.00 16.44
N PRO A 34 -0.60 -2.99 17.31
CA PRO A 34 -1.38 -1.75 17.34
C PRO A 34 -1.42 -0.96 16.03
N GLU A 35 -0.29 -0.99 15.30
CA GLU A 35 -0.13 -0.33 14.00
C GLU A 35 -0.55 -1.22 12.81
N TRP A 36 -1.18 -2.38 13.06
CA TRP A 36 -1.63 -3.27 11.99
C TRP A 36 -2.72 -2.60 11.16
N ASP A 37 -2.46 -2.44 9.87
CA ASP A 37 -3.45 -2.07 8.87
C ASP A 37 -3.52 -3.15 7.78
N PRO A 38 -4.61 -3.94 7.72
CA PRO A 38 -4.75 -4.97 6.70
C PRO A 38 -4.89 -4.39 5.27
N LEU A 39 -5.07 -3.08 5.12
CA LEU A 39 -5.16 -2.44 3.80
C LEU A 39 -3.79 -2.23 3.15
N VAL A 40 -2.70 -2.25 3.93
CA VAL A 40 -1.34 -2.06 3.42
C VAL A 40 -0.49 -3.34 3.39
N ASP A 41 -1.06 -4.47 3.84
CA ASP A 41 -0.59 -5.82 3.52
C ASP A 41 -1.08 -6.19 2.11
N LEU A 42 -0.35 -5.71 1.10
CA LEU A 42 -0.73 -5.81 -0.30
C LEU A 42 -0.54 -7.22 -0.85
N ASN A 43 0.38 -7.97 -0.26
CA ASN A 43 0.71 -9.32 -0.68
C ASN A 43 -0.07 -10.41 0.11
N GLN A 44 -0.76 -10.00 1.18
CA GLN A 44 -1.64 -10.83 2.03
C GLN A 44 -0.90 -11.96 2.76
N ASP A 45 0.35 -11.71 3.19
CA ASP A 45 1.15 -12.66 3.98
C ASP A 45 1.11 -12.38 5.49
N TYR A 46 0.23 -11.48 5.94
CA TYR A 46 0.01 -11.12 7.34
C TYR A 46 1.21 -10.43 8.00
N VAL A 47 2.11 -9.84 7.22
CA VAL A 47 3.17 -8.97 7.70
C VAL A 47 3.33 -7.79 6.76
N VAL A 48 3.39 -6.57 7.29
CA VAL A 48 3.74 -5.41 6.46
C VAL A 48 5.25 -5.32 6.37
N ASP A 49 5.84 -5.62 5.21
CA ASP A 49 7.29 -5.62 5.02
C ASP A 49 7.72 -5.02 3.65
N LEU A 50 8.96 -5.30 3.23
CA LEU A 50 9.49 -4.80 1.96
C LEU A 50 8.76 -5.37 0.73
N LYS A 51 8.04 -6.49 0.85
CA LYS A 51 7.21 -7.03 -0.23
C LYS A 51 6.05 -6.10 -0.54
N ASP A 52 5.45 -5.46 0.46
CA ASP A 52 4.35 -4.50 0.27
C ASP A 52 4.87 -3.19 -0.32
N VAL A 53 6.03 -2.72 0.15
CA VAL A 53 6.71 -1.57 -0.47
C VAL A 53 7.05 -1.86 -1.95
N PHE A 54 7.49 -3.09 -2.25
CA PHE A 54 7.77 -3.51 -3.63
C PHE A 54 6.49 -3.58 -4.49
N ALA A 55 5.35 -3.99 -3.92
CA ALA A 55 4.08 -4.00 -4.62
C ALA A 55 3.60 -2.58 -5.02
N VAL A 56 3.78 -1.59 -4.14
CA VAL A 56 3.56 -0.16 -4.48
C VAL A 56 4.55 0.29 -5.55
N SER A 57 5.85 0.04 -5.32
CA SER A 57 6.92 0.52 -6.20
C SER A 57 6.84 -0.05 -7.61
N SER A 58 6.29 -1.26 -7.77
CA SER A 58 6.06 -1.89 -9.08
C SER A 58 5.03 -1.16 -9.94
N ASN A 59 4.21 -0.30 -9.33
CA ASN A 59 3.20 0.51 -10.01
C ASN A 59 3.53 2.02 -9.98
N TYR A 60 4.72 2.41 -9.53
CA TYR A 60 5.09 3.81 -9.35
C TYR A 60 4.92 4.64 -10.63
N GLY A 61 4.28 5.80 -10.51
CA GLY A 61 4.01 6.73 -11.61
C GLY A 61 2.79 6.35 -12.47
N ASN A 62 2.10 5.25 -12.17
CA ASN A 62 0.82 4.94 -12.80
C ASN A 62 -0.29 5.81 -12.20
N GLU A 63 -1.26 6.17 -13.04
CA GLU A 63 -2.42 7.00 -12.68
C GLU A 63 -3.71 6.34 -13.18
N CYS A 64 -4.82 6.48 -12.45
CA CYS A 64 -6.13 6.12 -13.01
C CYS A 64 -6.54 7.14 -14.09
N PRO A 65 -7.03 6.70 -15.26
CA PRO A 65 -7.61 7.62 -16.24
C PRO A 65 -8.77 8.39 -15.61
N SER A 66 -8.77 9.71 -15.83
CA SER A 66 -9.84 10.62 -15.39
C SER A 66 -11.13 10.46 -16.19
#